data_AF-A0A7W1FAF9-F1
#
_entry.id   AF-A0A7W1FAF9-F1
#
_cell.length_a   1.000
_cell.length_b   1.000
_cell.length_c   1.000
_cell.angle_alpha   90.00
_cell.angle_beta   90.00
_cell.angle_gamma   90.00
#
_symmetry.space_group_name_H-M   'P 1'
#
loop_
_entity.id
_entity.type
_entity.pdbx_description
1 polymer ?
#
loop_
_entity_poly.entity_id
_entity_poly.type
_entity_poly.pdbx_seq_one_letter_code
_entity_poly.pdbx_strand_id
1 'polypeptide(L)'
;MPANHDPARGERIVRGATFGLAGLGLLAGVVALVVAEGEARGHAFAHLLTGLLCLGLFAALAFPWHPRAGSGAATLRGLVITLLALAALGSFMESLGGAGYDAANGGRRIEALTTLHDIFVPFGALLIGAVPLGVITGIAVLIARMTGRGGRVRT
;
A
#
# COMPACT_ATOMS: atom_id res chain seq x y z
N MET A 1 23.44 -3.15 -25.25
CA MET A 1 23.84 -2.00 -24.41
C MET A 1 23.24 -2.20 -23.02
N PRO A 2 24.02 -2.22 -21.93
CA PRO A 2 23.43 -2.29 -20.60
C PRO A 2 22.66 -0.98 -20.37
N ALA A 3 21.37 -1.08 -20.07
CA ALA A 3 20.55 0.07 -19.76
C ALA A 3 21.15 0.79 -18.54
N ASN A 4 21.49 2.08 -18.69
CA ASN A 4 21.93 2.93 -17.59
C ASN A 4 20.82 2.98 -16.53
N HIS A 5 20.94 2.15 -15.51
CA HIS A 5 20.02 2.15 -14.38
C HIS A 5 20.40 3.33 -13.48
N ASP A 6 19.74 4.48 -13.66
CA ASP A 6 19.88 5.64 -12.78
C ASP A 6 19.24 5.32 -11.41
N PRO A 7 20.02 5.10 -10.34
CA PRO A 7 19.47 4.77 -9.03
C PRO A 7 18.62 5.92 -8.46
N ALA A 8 18.93 7.17 -8.82
CA ALA A 8 18.16 8.33 -8.39
C ALA A 8 16.77 8.35 -9.05
N ARG A 9 16.61 7.78 -10.26
CA ARG A 9 15.29 7.61 -10.90
C ARG A 9 14.41 6.66 -10.10
N GLY A 10 14.95 5.52 -9.66
CA GLY A 10 14.21 4.56 -8.85
C GLY A 10 13.72 5.16 -7.54
N GLU A 11 14.56 5.93 -6.86
CA GLU A 11 14.19 6.62 -5.63
C GLU A 11 13.11 7.68 -5.85
N ARG A 12 13.22 8.49 -6.92
CA ARG A 12 12.18 9.46 -7.30
C ARG A 12 10.83 8.79 -7.55
N ILE A 13 10.81 7.64 -8.23
CA ILE A 13 9.57 6.88 -8.48
C ILE A 13 8.95 6.39 -7.17
N VAL A 14 9.75 5.80 -6.28
CA VAL A 14 9.27 5.33 -4.96
C VAL A 14 8.69 6.48 -4.14
N ARG A 15 9.38 7.62 -4.08
CA ARG A 15 8.90 8.82 -3.37
C ARG A 15 7.61 9.35 -4.00
N GLY A 16 7.57 9.49 -5.33
CA GLY A 16 6.38 9.91 -6.06
C GLY A 16 5.18 9.00 -5.80
N ALA A 17 5.38 7.68 -5.85
CA ALA A 17 4.35 6.70 -5.52
C ALA A 17 3.87 6.84 -4.07
N THR A 18 4.79 7.04 -3.12
CA THR A 18 4.44 7.27 -1.70
C THR A 18 3.54 8.48 -1.53
N PHE A 19 3.92 9.62 -2.10
CA PHE A 19 3.15 10.86 -1.99
C PHE A 19 1.81 10.77 -2.72
N GLY A 20 1.79 10.14 -3.90
CA GLY A 20 0.55 9.90 -4.65
C GLY A 20 -0.44 9.04 -3.87
N LEU A 21 0.03 7.92 -3.30
CA LEU A 21 -0.80 7.04 -2.47
C LEU A 21 -1.23 7.72 -1.17
N ALA A 22 -0.36 8.50 -0.52
CA ALA A 22 -0.72 9.26 0.66
C ALA A 22 -1.80 10.32 0.36
N GLY A 23 -1.66 11.05 -0.75
CA GLY A 23 -2.68 12.00 -1.20
C GLY A 23 -4.02 11.33 -1.50
N LEU A 24 -3.99 10.16 -2.16
CA LEU A 24 -5.20 9.36 -2.39
C LEU A 24 -5.83 8.86 -1.09
N GLY A 25 -5.02 8.38 -0.14
CA GLY A 25 -5.50 7.95 1.17
C GLY A 25 -6.14 9.09 1.98
N LEU A 26 -5.58 10.29 1.90
CA LEU A 26 -6.18 11.49 2.49
C LEU A 26 -7.54 11.81 1.84
N LEU A 27 -7.62 11.78 0.51
CA LEU A 27 -8.88 11.99 -0.21
C LEU A 27 -9.92 10.93 0.17
N ALA A 28 -9.55 9.66 0.20
CA ALA A 28 -10.40 8.55 0.64
C ALA A 28 -10.90 8.77 2.07
N GLY A 29 -10.03 9.20 2.98
CA GLY A 29 -10.39 9.52 4.35
C GLY A 29 -11.39 10.68 4.46
N VAL A 30 -11.19 11.76 3.70
CA VAL A 30 -12.14 12.88 3.67
C VAL A 30 -13.51 12.42 3.15
N VAL A 31 -13.54 11.66 2.05
CA VAL A 31 -14.81 11.14 1.49
C VAL A 31 -15.49 10.19 2.46
N ALA A 32 -14.76 9.26 3.08
CA ALA A 32 -15.32 8.35 4.08
C ALA A 32 -15.86 9.08 5.33
N LEU A 33 -15.28 10.23 5.70
CA LEU A 33 -15.73 11.05 6.82
C LEU A 33 -16.97 11.88 6.52
N VAL A 34 -17.04 12.44 5.31
CA VAL A 34 -18.05 13.44 4.92
C VAL A 34 -19.26 12.81 4.23
N VAL A 35 -19.02 11.73 3.47
CA VAL A 35 -20.06 11.10 2.65
C VAL A 35 -20.62 9.86 3.34
N ALA A 36 -19.77 8.96 3.86
CA ALA A 36 -20.26 7.68 4.34
C ALA A 36 -21.03 7.79 5.67
N GLU A 37 -22.26 7.28 5.71
CA GLU A 37 -23.07 7.12 6.93
C GLU A 37 -23.31 5.63 7.24
N GLY A 38 -23.93 5.32 8.37
CA GLY A 38 -24.36 3.96 8.73
C GLY A 38 -23.29 2.86 8.53
N GLU A 39 -23.69 1.77 7.89
CA GLU A 39 -22.82 0.61 7.64
C GLU A 39 -21.72 0.89 6.59
N ALA A 40 -21.96 1.77 5.61
CA ALA A 40 -20.93 2.10 4.62
C ALA A 40 -19.77 2.86 5.24
N ARG A 41 -20.00 3.59 6.34
CA ARG A 41 -18.90 4.17 7.11
C ARG A 41 -17.95 3.09 7.59
N GLY A 42 -18.46 2.05 8.26
CA GLY A 42 -17.62 0.94 8.73
C GLY A 42 -16.84 0.28 7.59
N HIS A 43 -17.51 0.01 6.47
CA HIS A 43 -16.91 -0.58 5.28
C HIS A 43 -15.82 0.32 4.65
N ALA A 44 -16.12 1.58 4.37
CA ALA A 44 -15.18 2.54 3.80
C ALA A 44 -13.97 2.75 4.71
N PHE A 45 -14.16 2.83 6.02
CA PHE A 45 -13.06 2.94 6.99
C PHE A 45 -12.23 1.66 7.07
N ALA A 46 -12.82 0.47 6.97
CA ALA A 46 -12.07 -0.78 6.96
C ALA A 46 -11.09 -0.84 5.77
N HIS A 47 -11.55 -0.46 4.57
CA HIS A 47 -10.70 -0.37 3.39
C HIS A 47 -9.65 0.74 3.53
N LEU A 48 -10.00 1.90 4.09
CA LEU A 48 -9.05 2.99 4.36
C LEU A 48 -7.90 2.52 5.27
N LEU A 49 -8.22 1.91 6.41
CA LEU A 49 -7.24 1.42 7.38
C LEU A 49 -6.33 0.36 6.76
N THR A 50 -6.92 -0.51 5.94
CA THR A 50 -6.17 -1.54 5.22
C THR A 50 -5.19 -0.93 4.20
N GLY A 51 -5.63 0.09 3.45
CA GLY A 51 -4.75 0.83 2.55
C GLY A 51 -3.62 1.56 3.28
N LEU A 52 -3.90 2.15 4.45
CA LEU A 52 -2.90 2.79 5.29
C LEU A 52 -1.87 1.79 5.83
N LEU A 53 -2.30 0.60 6.22
CA LEU A 53 -1.40 -0.49 6.61
C LEU A 53 -0.46 -0.88 5.46
N CYS A 54 -1.00 -1.07 4.25
CA CYS A 54 -0.20 -1.37 3.06
C CYS A 54 0.80 -0.24 2.74
N LEU A 55 0.37 1.02 2.82
CA LEU A 55 1.24 2.18 2.60
C LEU A 55 2.36 2.27 3.67
N GLY A 56 2.04 1.98 4.93
CA GLY A 56 3.02 1.92 6.02
C GLY A 56 4.08 0.84 5.78
N LEU A 57 3.65 -0.38 5.42
CA LEU A 57 4.55 -1.48 5.06
C LEU A 57 5.39 -1.16 3.82
N PHE A 58 4.77 -0.55 2.80
CA PHE A 58 5.45 -0.07 1.61
C PHE A 58 6.60 0.87 1.99
N ALA A 59 6.31 1.93 2.76
CA ALA A 59 7.31 2.90 3.18
C ALA A 59 8.41 2.25 4.04
N ALA A 60 8.02 1.39 4.98
CA ALA A 60 8.94 0.69 5.89
C ALA A 60 9.91 -0.27 5.17
N LEU A 61 9.55 -0.78 3.98
CA LEU A 61 10.44 -1.60 3.16
C LEU A 61 11.16 -0.79 2.07
N ALA A 62 10.49 0.21 1.50
CA ALA A 62 11.01 0.94 0.37
C ALA A 62 12.13 1.91 0.74
N PHE A 63 12.06 2.58 1.91
CA PHE A 63 13.05 3.59 2.29
C PHE A 63 14.28 3.08 3.05
N PRO A 64 14.15 2.17 4.03
CA PRO A 64 15.34 1.80 4.78
C PRO A 64 16.09 0.62 4.16
N TRP A 65 15.47 -0.20 3.30
CA TRP A 65 16.06 -1.44 2.79
C TRP A 65 16.45 -1.32 1.31
N HIS A 66 17.76 -1.33 1.05
CA HIS A 66 18.36 -1.24 -0.29
C HIS A 66 19.33 -2.42 -0.54
N PRO A 67 18.82 -3.59 -0.95
CA PRO A 67 19.66 -4.73 -1.32
C PRO A 67 20.51 -4.41 -2.56
N ARG A 68 21.61 -5.15 -2.75
CA ARG A 68 22.50 -4.97 -3.91
C ARG A 68 21.75 -5.23 -5.21
N ALA A 69 21.96 -4.36 -6.20
CA ALA A 69 21.38 -4.51 -7.53
C ALA A 69 21.74 -5.87 -8.14
N GLY A 70 20.79 -6.48 -8.85
CA GLY A 70 20.95 -7.81 -9.45
C GLY A 70 20.85 -9.00 -8.49
N SER A 71 20.76 -8.78 -7.17
CA SER A 71 20.54 -9.87 -6.22
C SER A 71 19.08 -10.33 -6.17
N GLY A 72 18.84 -11.59 -5.76
CA GLY A 72 17.48 -12.09 -5.51
C GLY A 72 16.71 -11.25 -4.48
N ALA A 73 17.40 -10.67 -3.49
CA ALA A 73 16.80 -9.74 -2.53
C ALA A 73 16.31 -8.44 -3.17
N ALA A 74 16.98 -7.93 -4.22
CA ALA A 74 16.52 -6.77 -4.96
C ALA A 74 15.27 -7.08 -5.79
N THR A 75 15.21 -8.25 -6.42
CA THR A 75 14.01 -8.73 -7.11
C THR A 75 12.84 -8.88 -6.13
N LEU A 76 13.07 -9.55 -5.00
CA LEU A 76 12.06 -9.71 -3.95
C LEU A 76 11.54 -8.36 -3.45
N ARG A 77 12.45 -7.41 -3.15
CA ARG A 77 12.06 -6.05 -2.75
C ARG A 77 11.15 -5.42 -3.79
N GLY A 78 11.53 -5.45 -5.08
CA GLY A 78 10.75 -4.88 -6.17
C GLY A 78 9.34 -5.47 -6.24
N LEU A 79 9.21 -6.79 -6.12
CA LEU A 79 7.91 -7.47 -6.11
C LEU A 79 7.07 -7.05 -4.90
N VAL A 80 7.64 -7.09 -3.70
CA VAL A 80 6.92 -6.80 -2.45
C VAL A 80 6.42 -5.36 -2.43
N ILE A 81 7.26 -4.38 -2.76
CA ILE A 81 6.82 -2.97 -2.77
C ILE A 81 5.80 -2.70 -3.89
N THR A 82 5.88 -3.40 -5.03
CA THR A 82 4.88 -3.26 -6.09
C THR A 82 3.53 -3.82 -5.64
N LEU A 83 3.52 -5.00 -5.02
CA LEU A 83 2.30 -5.61 -4.48
C LEU A 83 1.67 -4.73 -3.39
N LEU A 84 2.47 -4.21 -2.45
CA LEU A 84 1.99 -3.32 -1.41
C LEU A 84 1.43 -2.00 -1.97
N ALA A 85 2.05 -1.44 -3.01
CA ALA A 85 1.56 -0.23 -3.66
C ALA A 85 0.22 -0.47 -4.37
N LEU A 86 0.08 -1.58 -5.11
CA LEU A 86 -1.18 -1.94 -5.78
C LEU A 86 -2.29 -2.26 -4.76
N ALA A 87 -1.95 -2.95 -3.67
CA ALA A 87 -2.89 -3.25 -2.60
C ALA A 87 -3.36 -1.98 -1.86
N ALA A 88 -2.46 -1.03 -1.60
CA ALA A 88 -2.81 0.27 -1.04
C ALA A 88 -3.71 1.07 -1.99
N LEU A 89 -3.36 1.12 -3.28
CA LEU A 89 -4.18 1.77 -4.30
C LEU A 89 -5.59 1.18 -4.32
N GLY A 90 -5.72 -0.14 -4.49
CA GLY A 90 -7.02 -0.82 -4.54
C GLY A 90 -7.85 -0.55 -3.28
N SER A 91 -7.24 -0.66 -2.11
CA SER A 91 -7.91 -0.38 -0.82
C SER A 91 -8.44 1.06 -0.73
N PHE A 92 -7.66 2.05 -1.17
CA PHE A 92 -8.13 3.45 -1.14
C PHE A 92 -9.26 3.69 -2.14
N MET A 93 -9.23 3.01 -3.30
CA MET A 93 -10.30 3.11 -4.30
C MET A 93 -11.58 2.40 -3.84
N GLU A 94 -11.47 1.23 -3.20
CA GLU A 94 -12.59 0.53 -2.56
C GLU A 94 -13.19 1.34 -1.41
N SER A 95 -12.35 2.05 -0.63
CA SER A 95 -12.79 2.98 0.41
C SER A 95 -13.58 4.16 -0.16
N LEU A 96 -13.03 4.81 -1.20
CA LEU A 96 -13.70 5.90 -1.92
C LEU A 96 -15.05 5.46 -2.48
N GLY A 97 -15.08 4.31 -3.15
CA GLY A 97 -16.29 3.83 -3.77
C GLY A 97 -17.33 3.32 -2.78
N GLY A 98 -16.88 2.66 -1.71
CA GLY A 98 -17.72 2.13 -0.63
C GLY A 98 -18.52 3.22 0.09
N ALA A 99 -18.01 4.45 0.13
CA ALA A 99 -18.75 5.60 0.66
C ALA A 99 -20.04 5.94 -0.13
N GLY A 100 -20.21 5.43 -1.35
CA GLY A 100 -21.34 5.75 -2.23
C GLY A 100 -22.61 4.89 -2.08
N TYR A 101 -22.62 3.86 -1.22
CA TYR A 101 -23.75 2.92 -1.13
C TYR A 101 -25.06 3.54 -0.58
N ASP A 102 -26.20 3.09 -1.14
CA ASP A 102 -27.58 3.59 -0.91
C ASP A 102 -28.05 3.55 0.55
N ALA A 103 -27.89 2.38 1.20
CA ALA A 103 -28.37 2.12 2.56
C ALA A 103 -27.68 3.00 3.63
N ALA A 104 -26.70 3.79 3.21
CA ALA A 104 -25.73 4.47 4.04
C ALA A 104 -25.57 5.96 3.69
N ASN A 105 -26.50 6.53 2.92
CA ASN A 105 -26.56 7.94 2.51
C ASN A 105 -28.00 8.48 2.61
N GLY A 106 -28.73 8.07 3.65
CA GLY A 106 -30.17 8.36 3.78
C GLY A 106 -31.03 7.83 2.63
N GLY A 107 -30.63 6.73 1.98
CA GLY A 107 -31.36 6.10 0.87
C GLY A 107 -31.02 6.65 -0.52
N ARG A 108 -29.87 7.31 -0.69
CA ARG A 108 -29.41 7.85 -1.99
C ARG A 108 -28.06 7.28 -2.41
N ARG A 109 -28.02 6.57 -3.53
CA ARG A 109 -26.81 6.01 -4.13
C ARG A 109 -26.04 7.12 -4.81
N ILE A 110 -24.73 7.08 -4.65
CA ILE A 110 -23.83 7.82 -5.53
C ILE A 110 -23.28 6.79 -6.52
N GLU A 111 -23.98 6.61 -7.64
CA GLU A 111 -23.65 5.58 -8.64
C GLU A 111 -22.19 5.59 -9.06
N ALA A 112 -21.62 6.78 -9.30
CA ALA A 112 -20.22 6.92 -9.70
C ALA A 112 -19.24 6.34 -8.67
N LEU A 113 -19.52 6.49 -7.37
CA LEU A 113 -18.69 5.93 -6.31
C LEU A 113 -18.91 4.42 -6.21
N THR A 114 -20.15 3.93 -6.27
CA THR A 114 -20.38 2.49 -6.24
C THR A 114 -19.74 1.77 -7.44
N THR A 115 -19.82 2.34 -8.65
CA THR A 115 -19.13 1.79 -9.82
C THR A 115 -17.61 1.77 -9.62
N LEU A 116 -17.05 2.79 -8.96
CA LEU A 116 -15.64 2.79 -8.60
C LEU A 116 -15.31 1.62 -7.66
N HIS A 117 -16.14 1.36 -6.66
CA HIS A 117 -15.97 0.22 -5.77
C HIS A 117 -15.94 -1.10 -6.56
N ASP A 118 -16.95 -1.34 -7.38
CA ASP A 118 -17.11 -2.59 -8.14
C ASP A 118 -15.91 -2.88 -9.07
N ILE A 119 -15.30 -1.83 -9.66
CA ILE A 119 -14.09 -1.96 -10.48
C ILE A 119 -12.88 -2.43 -9.65
N PHE A 120 -12.80 -2.01 -8.39
CA PHE A 120 -11.63 -2.25 -7.55
C PHE A 120 -11.77 -3.43 -6.58
N VAL A 121 -12.97 -4.02 -6.42
CA VAL A 121 -13.19 -5.27 -5.64
C VAL A 121 -12.14 -6.37 -5.89
N PRO A 122 -11.66 -6.62 -7.13
CA PRO A 122 -10.63 -7.64 -7.37
C PRO A 122 -9.30 -7.37 -6.63
N PHE A 123 -9.01 -6.12 -6.26
CA PHE A 123 -7.82 -5.76 -5.50
C PHE A 123 -7.92 -6.19 -4.03
N GLY A 124 -9.13 -6.43 -3.50
CA GLY A 124 -9.33 -7.05 -2.19
C GLY A 124 -8.61 -8.39 -2.05
N ALA A 125 -8.56 -9.20 -3.11
CA ALA A 125 -7.82 -10.47 -3.11
C ALA A 125 -6.29 -10.29 -3.01
N LEU A 126 -5.75 -9.18 -3.55
CA LEU A 126 -4.32 -8.87 -3.45
C LEU A 126 -3.88 -8.61 -2.01
N LEU A 127 -4.78 -8.09 -1.16
CA LEU A 127 -4.48 -7.81 0.25
C LEU A 127 -4.13 -9.06 1.05
N ILE A 128 -4.83 -10.16 0.77
CA ILE A 128 -4.64 -11.45 1.45
C ILE A 128 -3.18 -11.93 1.28
N GLY A 129 -2.55 -11.63 0.13
CA GLY A 129 -1.15 -11.95 -0.12
C GLY A 129 -0.17 -10.83 0.28
N ALA A 130 -0.50 -9.58 -0.03
CA ALA A 130 0.43 -8.46 0.09
C ALA A 130 0.81 -8.14 1.54
N VAL A 131 -0.15 -8.16 2.47
CA VAL A 131 0.10 -7.82 3.88
C VAL A 131 0.98 -8.87 4.55
N PRO A 132 0.65 -10.19 4.55
CA PRO A 132 1.52 -11.20 5.15
C PRO A 132 2.92 -11.20 4.55
N LEU A 133 3.02 -11.08 3.23
CA LEU A 133 4.31 -11.05 2.54
C LEU A 133 5.15 -9.83 2.95
N GLY A 134 4.53 -8.64 3.03
CA GLY A 134 5.19 -7.43 3.49
C GLY A 134 5.70 -7.55 4.94
N VAL A 135 4.87 -8.09 5.84
CA VAL A 135 5.24 -8.31 7.25
C VAL A 135 6.40 -9.30 7.37
N ILE A 136 6.29 -10.47 6.74
CA ILE A 136 7.34 -11.51 6.75
C ILE A 136 8.66 -10.95 6.20
N THR A 137 8.59 -10.21 5.09
CA THR A 137 9.77 -9.57 4.49
C THR A 137 10.38 -8.55 5.46
N GLY A 138 9.56 -7.72 6.11
CA GLY A 138 10.03 -6.74 7.10
C GLY A 138 10.72 -7.38 8.30
N ILE A 139 10.15 -8.47 8.84
CA ILE A 139 10.74 -9.24 9.93
C ILE A 139 12.07 -9.85 9.50
N ALA A 140 12.12 -10.49 8.33
CA ALA A 140 13.36 -11.08 7.81
C ALA A 140 14.47 -10.03 7.63
N VAL A 141 14.13 -8.85 7.11
CA VAL A 141 15.05 -7.72 6.98
C VAL A 141 15.54 -7.22 8.33
N LEU A 142 14.67 -7.13 9.33
CA LEU A 142 15.03 -6.70 10.68
C LEU A 142 15.99 -7.70 11.33
N ILE A 143 15.67 -9.00 11.27
CA ILE A 143 16.52 -10.07 11.80
C ILE A 143 17.91 -10.03 11.16
N ALA A 144 17.97 -9.94 9.82
CA ALA A 144 19.24 -9.89 9.09
C ALA A 144 20.11 -8.69 9.50
N ARG A 145 19.51 -7.55 9.82
CA ARG A 145 20.23 -6.36 10.33
C ARG A 145 20.76 -6.56 11.75
N MET A 146 19.98 -7.21 12.62
CA MET A 146 20.38 -7.47 13.99
C MET A 146 21.54 -8.47 14.03
N THR A 147 21.47 -9.56 13.25
CA THR A 147 22.52 -10.58 13.20
C THR A 147 23.77 -10.09 12.45
N GLY A 148 23.61 -9.30 11.38
CA GLY A 148 24.73 -8.71 10.63
C GLY A 148 25.51 -7.63 11.39
N ARG A 149 24.88 -6.93 12.35
CA ARG A 149 25.56 -5.96 13.23
C ARG A 149 26.35 -6.63 14.37
N GLY A 150 25.96 -7.84 14.80
CA GLY A 150 26.66 -8.60 15.85
C GLY A 150 28.01 -9.19 15.43
N GLY A 151 28.25 -9.38 14.13
CA GLY A 151 29.52 -9.90 13.59
C GLY A 151 30.66 -8.88 13.44
N ARG A 152 30.41 -7.60 13.76
CA ARG A 152 31.46 -6.57 13.86
C ARG A 152 31.69 -6.19 15.32
N VAL A 153 31.94 -7.19 16.16
CA VAL A 153 32.71 -6.97 17.40
C VAL A 153 34.18 -7.15 17.04
N ARG A 154 34.95 -6.16 17.45
CA ARG A 154 36.33 -5.82 17.09
C ARG A 154 37.37 -6.93 17.36
N THR A 155 38.49 -6.76 16.64
CA THR A 155 39.87 -7.25 16.87
C THR A 155 40.14 -8.72 16.67
#